data_AF-A0A846NQV5-F1
#
_entry.id   AF-A0A846NQV5-F1
#
_cell.length_a   1.000
_cell.length_b   1.000
_cell.length_c   1.000
_cell.angle_alpha   90.00
_cell.angle_beta   90.00
_cell.angle_gamma   90.00
#
_symmetry.space_group_name_H-M   'P 1'
#
loop_
_entity.id
_entity.type
_entity.pdbx_description
1 polymer ?
#
loop_
_entity_poly.entity_id
_entity_poly.type
_entity_poly.pdbx_seq_one_letter_code
_entity_poly.pdbx_strand_id
1 'polypeptide(L)' 'MTEVRPLGEGEKTDFTLEGLYEVWVKVNKGELDGANAIMTRMLQFRGNMSAIIRYSKAFLRLFQVMQKVSVEY' A
#
# COMPACT_ATOMS: atom_id res chain seq x y z
N MET A 1 10.44 15.05 -9.33
CA MET A 1 9.43 13.98 -9.11
C MET A 1 9.95 12.75 -9.82
N THR A 2 10.28 11.69 -9.09
CA THR A 2 10.68 10.43 -9.71
C THR A 2 9.39 9.71 -10.09
N GLU A 3 9.12 9.60 -11.39
CA GLU A 3 7.99 8.84 -11.91
C GLU A 3 8.03 7.41 -11.35
N VAL A 4 6.87 6.89 -10.96
CA VAL A 4 6.69 5.50 -10.60
C VAL A 4 6.98 4.68 -11.85
N ARG A 5 8.24 4.24 -12.03
CA ARG A 5 8.58 3.37 -13.14
C ARG A 5 7.94 2.01 -12.91
N PRO A 6 7.47 1.33 -13.98
CA PRO A 6 7.14 -0.08 -13.88
C PRO A 6 8.35 -0.85 -13.33
N LEU A 7 8.08 -1.95 -12.62
CA LEU A 7 9.15 -2.89 -12.26
C LEU A 7 9.92 -3.23 -13.53
N GLY A 8 11.24 -3.03 -13.48
CA GLY A 8 12.11 -3.39 -14.58
C GLY A 8 12.02 -4.90 -14.83
N GLU A 9 12.31 -5.33 -16.06
CA GLU A 9 12.35 -6.74 -16.38
C GLU A 9 13.34 -7.46 -15.45
N GLY A 10 12.84 -8.40 -14.64
CA GLY A 10 13.64 -9.12 -13.63
C GLY A 10 13.68 -8.51 -12.23
N GLU A 11 13.08 -7.33 -12.00
CA GLU A 11 12.92 -6.80 -10.65
C GLU A 11 11.90 -7.62 -9.86
N LYS A 12 12.35 -8.16 -8.74
CA LYS A 12 11.51 -8.85 -7.78
C LYS A 12 11.39 -8.00 -6.53
N THR A 13 10.18 -7.93 -6.00
CA THR A 13 9.94 -7.41 -4.66
C THR A 13 9.54 -8.60 -3.78
N ASP A 14 9.94 -8.56 -2.52
CA ASP A 14 9.48 -9.56 -1.53
C ASP A 14 8.01 -9.36 -1.16
N PHE A 15 7.49 -8.14 -1.40
CA PHE A 15 6.16 -7.70 -0.99
C PHE A 15 5.52 -6.78 -2.03
N THR A 16 4.29 -7.06 -2.45
CA THR A 16 3.49 -6.14 -3.25
C THR A 16 2.16 -5.85 -2.56
N LEU A 17 1.64 -4.64 -2.78
CA LEU A 17 0.25 -4.29 -2.55
C LEU A 17 -0.34 -3.81 -3.87
N GLU A 18 -1.41 -4.45 -4.29
CA GLU A 18 -2.07 -4.22 -5.57
C GLU A 18 -3.56 -3.96 -5.33
N GLY A 19 -4.14 -3.01 -6.06
CA GLY A 19 -5.55 -2.68 -5.94
C GLY A 19 -5.95 -1.61 -6.94
N LEU A 20 -7.26 -1.38 -7.08
CA LEU A 20 -7.77 -0.34 -7.98
C LEU A 20 -7.27 1.04 -7.53
N TYR A 21 -7.01 1.93 -8.49
CA TYR A 21 -6.55 3.30 -8.21
C TYR A 21 -7.47 4.02 -7.21
N GLU A 22 -8.79 3.93 -7.41
CA GLU A 22 -9.79 4.55 -6.53
C GLU A 22 -9.69 4.08 -5.07
N VAL A 23 -9.29 2.82 -4.83
CA VAL A 23 -9.08 2.30 -3.47
C VAL A 23 -7.87 2.99 -2.85
N TRP A 24 -6.77 3.14 -3.60
CA TRP A 24 -5.58 3.86 -3.15
C TRP A 24 -5.86 5.34 -2.84
N VAL A 25 -6.68 6.01 -3.67
CA VAL A 25 -7.12 7.39 -3.42
C VAL A 25 -7.89 7.48 -2.10
N LYS A 26 -8.86 6.60 -1.85
CA LYS A 26 -9.62 6.57 -0.59
C LYS A 26 -8.73 6.34 0.62
N VAL A 27 -7.73 5.46 0.49
CA VAL A 27 -6.76 5.20 1.58
C VAL A 27 -5.88 6.41 1.86
N ASN A 28 -5.40 7.10 0.81
CA ASN A 28 -4.58 8.30 0.95
C ASN A 28 -5.37 9.51 1.48
N LYS A 29 -6.65 9.64 1.14
CA LYS A 29 -7.53 10.64 1.77
C LYS A 29 -7.94 10.30 3.21
N GLY A 30 -7.67 9.08 3.68
CA GLY A 30 -8.10 8.59 4.99
C GLY A 30 -9.59 8.23 5.06
N GLU A 31 -10.28 8.17 3.92
CA GLU A 31 -11.68 7.75 3.79
C GLU A 31 -11.83 6.23 3.95
N LEU A 32 -10.75 5.48 3.69
CA LEU A 32 -10.67 4.03 3.89
C LEU A 32 -9.40 3.69 4.68
N ASP A 33 -9.55 2.97 5.79
CA ASP A 33 -8.40 2.48 6.54
C ASP A 33 -7.61 1.42 5.74
N GLY A 34 -6.28 1.55 5.72
CA GLY A 34 -5.40 0.65 4.96
C GLY A 34 -5.41 -0.79 5.46
N ALA A 35 -5.53 -1.01 6.78
CA ALA A 35 -5.63 -2.37 7.33
C ALA A 35 -6.96 -3.00 6.89
N ASN A 36 -8.05 -2.24 6.98
CA ASN A 36 -9.36 -2.69 6.53
C ASN A 36 -9.35 -3.05 5.03
N ALA A 37 -8.77 -2.19 4.19
CA ALA A 37 -8.65 -2.44 2.75
C ALA A 37 -7.91 -3.75 2.42
N ILE A 38 -6.88 -4.10 3.21
CA ILE A 38 -6.16 -5.37 3.06
C ILE A 38 -7.03 -6.54 3.51
N MET A 39 -7.64 -6.45 4.69
CA MET A 39 -8.47 -7.53 5.26
C MET A 39 -9.65 -7.89 4.34
N THR A 40 -10.27 -6.88 3.72
CA THR A 40 -11.38 -7.06 2.78
C THR A 40 -10.92 -7.35 1.35
N ARG A 41 -9.60 -7.51 1.12
CA ARG A 41 -8.97 -7.77 -0.18
C ARG A 41 -9.20 -6.70 -1.25
N MET A 42 -9.56 -5.48 -0.84
CA MET A 42 -9.60 -4.31 -1.73
C MET A 42 -8.18 -3.88 -2.13
N LEU A 43 -7.22 -4.03 -1.20
CA LEU A 43 -5.79 -4.04 -1.49
C LEU A 43 -5.26 -5.46 -1.27
N GLN A 44 -4.83 -6.12 -2.35
CA GLN A 44 -4.25 -7.44 -2.29
C GLN A 44 -2.77 -7.34 -1.93
N PHE A 45 -2.41 -7.92 -0.80
CA PHE A 45 -1.03 -8.09 -0.40
C PHE A 45 -0.46 -9.41 -0.96
N ARG A 46 0.69 -9.37 -1.62
CA ARG A 46 1.49 -10.56 -1.97
C ARG A 46 2.81 -10.53 -1.23
N GLY A 47 3.27 -11.70 -0.79
CA GLY A 47 4.50 -11.87 -0.01
C GLY A 47 4.25 -12.68 1.27
N ASN A 48 5.23 -12.69 2.17
CA ASN A 48 5.12 -13.43 3.43
C ASN A 48 4.30 -12.64 4.47
N MET A 49 3.05 -13.04 4.67
CA MET A 49 2.14 -12.39 5.63
C MET A 49 2.66 -12.44 7.07
N SER A 50 3.28 -13.54 7.49
CA SER A 50 3.85 -13.70 8.83
C SER A 50 4.98 -12.69 9.10
N ALA A 51 5.76 -12.35 8.07
CA ALA A 51 6.79 -11.32 8.18
C ALA A 51 6.18 -9.94 8.46
N ILE A 52 5.08 -9.58 7.78
CA ILE A 52 4.41 -8.29 7.98
C ILE A 52 3.68 -8.22 9.32
N ILE A 53 3.01 -9.28 9.77
CA ILE A 53 2.29 -9.29 11.05
C ILE A 53 3.23 -8.93 12.22
N ARG A 54 4.46 -9.46 12.19
CA ARG A 54 5.51 -9.12 13.19
C ARG A 54 5.79 -7.63 13.27
N TYR A 55 5.70 -6.93 12.13
CA TYR A 55 5.96 -5.50 12.01
C TYR A 55 4.68 -4.69 11.73
N SER A 56 3.50 -5.21 12.12
CA SER A 56 2.19 -4.65 11.77
C SER A 56 2.06 -3.15 12.08
N LYS A 57 2.56 -2.68 13.23
CA LYS A 57 2.57 -1.25 13.57
C LYS A 57 3.35 -0.40 12.57
N ALA A 58 4.55 -0.84 12.20
CA ALA A 58 5.40 -0.12 11.25
C ALA A 58 4.82 -0.19 9.82
N PHE A 59 4.28 -1.34 9.44
CA PHE A 59 3.61 -1.52 8.16
C PHE A 59 2.39 -0.60 8.04
N LEU A 60 1.50 -0.56 9.04
CA LEU A 60 0.33 0.32 9.02
C LEU A 60 0.70 1.81 9.08
N ARG A 61 1.85 2.14 9.70
CA ARG A 61 2.39 3.51 9.70
C ARG A 61 2.67 4.03 8.29
N LEU A 62 2.96 3.18 7.31
CA LEU A 62 3.16 3.59 5.92
C LEU A 62 1.94 4.31 5.36
N PHE A 63 0.72 3.81 5.63
CA PHE A 63 -0.51 4.46 5.18
C PHE A 63 -0.71 5.83 5.84
N GLN A 64 -0.40 5.95 7.12
CA GLN A 64 -0.50 7.23 7.83
C GLN A 64 0.55 8.26 7.35
N VAL A 65 1.72 7.79 6.90
CA VAL A 65 2.74 8.67 6.29
C VAL A 65 2.31 9.08 4.90
N MET A 66 1.77 8.15 4.11
CA MET A 66 1.22 8.41 2.78
C MET A 66 0.15 9.52 2.81
N GLN A 67 -0.75 9.48 3.80
CA GLN A 67 -1.81 10.50 4.02
C GLN A 67 -1.28 11.92 4.30
N LYS A 68 0.01 12.07 4.67
CA LYS A 68 0.62 13.40 4.92
C LYS A 68 1.21 14.04 3.67
N VAL A 69 1.32 13.28 2.58
CA VAL A 69 1.83 13.79 1.32
C VAL A 69 0.67 14.46 0.60
N SER A 70 0.80 15.76 0.31
CA SER A 70 -0.19 16.47 -0.49
C SER A 70 -0.14 15.96 -1.92
N VAL A 71 -1.30 15.52 -2.42
CA VAL A 71 -1.47 14.93 -3.76
C VAL A 71 -2.73 15.52 -4.40
N GLU A 72 -2.61 15.91 -5.66
CA GLU A 72 -3.74 16.16 -6.55
C GLU A 72 -4.07 14.86 -7.29
N TYR A 73 -5.35 14.47 -7.30
CA TYR A 73 -5.84 13.18 -7.82
C TYR A 73 -6.58 13.35 -9.14
#